data_AF-A0A946EL99-F1
#
_entry.id   AF-A0A946EL99-F1
#
_cell.length_a   1.000
_cell.length_b   1.000
_cell.length_c   1.000
_cell.angle_alpha   90.00
_cell.angle_beta   90.00
_cell.angle_gamma   90.00
#
_symmetry.space_group_name_H-M   'P 1'
#
loop_
_entity.id
_entity.type
_entity.pdbx_description
1 polymer ?
#
loop_
_entity_poly.entity_id
_entity_poly.type
_entity_poly.pdbx_seq_one_letter_code
_entity_poly.pdbx_strand_id
1 'polypeptide(L)'
;MYSRMPIYLRMTLVLLLSGSGQVHSQDEGYESAIRAVRDGACLQCHEAEGEWSNWLRSVPPPLLDGAGLRLRPDWLIDWISDPATDEPGTRMPHALAALPEDQRREVATDISHFLIARDRGPGDWSPVQFNGADVEVGKRLFDTIGCAACHDGPALSARMVRRTTKTALAEELQQSHAIHRSGRMPQVVMEPTEATAIATYLIRDQATDSNGDPFIDVIPGLRYEAYLGTFANCEQIIDGELVASGYAEKISVDPKPRQDNFGIRFDGEFLVSQEGQYHFSLTSDDGSKLWIDGVLVVDNGGVHGPTTKTGSMELTSGWHGVDARVFEHGGGESIIVRWSGPGIDREREFKPAELRTRSSVALPVEPPFRLEPGRIIRGGQAYSTYGCNACHEPKAAPIQKHWNQLRAEAVGCLS
;
A
#
# COMPACT_ATOMS: atom_id res chain seq x y z
N MET A 1 -9.70 32.35 13.34
CA MET A 1 -9.59 33.78 12.98
C MET A 1 -8.71 33.87 11.74
N TYR A 2 -9.18 34.53 10.67
CA TYR A 2 -8.35 34.84 9.50
C TYR A 2 -7.19 35.75 9.95
N SER A 3 -5.96 35.24 9.94
CA SER A 3 -4.78 36.07 10.17
C SER A 3 -4.43 36.82 8.88
N ARG A 4 -4.14 38.12 9.00
CA ARG A 4 -4.02 39.04 7.87
C ARG A 4 -2.86 38.64 6.95
N MET A 5 -3.10 38.60 5.64
CA MET A 5 -2.03 38.55 4.63
C MET A 5 -1.02 39.68 4.87
N PRO A 6 0.30 39.38 4.99
CA PRO A 6 1.32 40.40 5.07
C PRO A 6 1.44 41.21 3.77
N ILE A 7 1.82 42.48 3.90
CA ILE A 7 1.95 43.44 2.79
C ILE A 7 2.92 42.96 1.69
N TYR A 8 3.86 42.07 2.02
CA TYR A 8 4.85 41.49 1.12
C TYR A 8 4.28 40.67 -0.05
N LEU A 9 3.05 40.16 0.04
CA LEU A 9 2.38 39.52 -1.11
C LEU A 9 2.16 40.49 -2.29
N ARG A 10 2.31 41.81 -2.06
CA ARG A 10 2.13 42.85 -3.09
C ARG A 10 3.35 43.08 -3.99
N MET A 11 4.59 42.75 -3.58
CA MET A 11 5.77 43.28 -4.28
C MET A 11 6.43 42.36 -5.31
N THR A 12 6.11 41.07 -5.32
CA THR A 12 6.69 40.13 -6.32
C THR A 12 5.67 39.67 -7.35
N LEU A 13 4.36 39.81 -7.07
CA LEU A 13 3.32 39.89 -8.10
C LEU A 13 3.44 41.19 -8.94
N VAL A 14 4.12 42.23 -8.43
CA VAL A 14 4.40 43.50 -9.13
C VAL A 14 5.26 43.33 -10.38
N LEU A 15 5.94 42.18 -10.53
CA LEU A 15 6.75 41.86 -11.71
C LEU A 15 6.04 40.97 -12.73
N LEU A 16 4.75 40.69 -12.54
CA LEU A 16 3.84 40.36 -13.65
C LEU A 16 3.43 41.60 -14.48
N LEU A 17 3.72 42.81 -14.01
CA LEU A 17 2.87 43.98 -14.33
C LEU A 17 3.53 45.18 -15.04
N SER A 18 4.86 45.24 -15.19
CA SER A 18 5.54 46.47 -15.69
C SER A 18 6.03 46.44 -17.13
N GLY A 19 6.20 45.27 -17.74
CA GLY A 19 6.75 45.13 -19.11
C GLY A 19 8.15 45.75 -19.33
N SER A 20 8.89 46.07 -18.26
CA SER A 20 10.11 46.90 -18.35
C SER A 20 11.12 46.80 -17.18
N GLY A 21 10.79 46.16 -16.06
CA GLY A 21 11.63 46.19 -14.84
C GLY A 21 12.45 44.91 -14.59
N GLN A 22 13.75 45.05 -14.30
CA GLN A 22 14.62 43.97 -13.84
C GLN A 22 14.35 43.62 -12.36
N VAL A 23 14.60 42.36 -11.99
CA VAL A 23 14.55 41.83 -10.63
C VAL A 23 15.91 41.23 -10.30
N HIS A 24 16.36 41.33 -9.05
CA HIS A 24 17.64 40.81 -8.62
C HIS A 24 17.46 39.78 -7.49
N SER A 25 18.39 38.82 -7.41
CA SER A 25 18.38 37.74 -6.41
C SER A 25 18.55 38.21 -4.95
N GLN A 26 18.75 39.52 -4.74
CA GLN A 26 18.85 40.18 -3.44
C GLN A 26 17.51 40.79 -2.99
N ASP A 27 16.48 40.78 -3.82
CA ASP A 27 15.18 41.40 -3.52
C ASP A 27 14.34 40.56 -2.54
N GLU A 28 13.71 41.20 -1.55
CA GLU A 28 12.85 40.50 -0.59
C GLU A 28 11.68 39.80 -1.30
N GLY A 29 11.52 38.50 -1.06
CA GLY A 29 10.47 37.67 -1.68
C GLY A 29 10.83 37.03 -3.02
N TYR A 30 12.03 37.28 -3.57
CA TYR A 30 12.54 36.67 -4.82
C TYR A 30 12.35 35.14 -4.85
N GLU A 31 12.89 34.44 -3.84
CA GLU A 31 12.77 32.98 -3.69
C GLU A 31 11.33 32.49 -3.55
N SER A 32 10.47 33.26 -2.89
CA SER A 32 9.05 32.91 -2.71
C SER A 32 8.28 33.03 -4.04
N ALA A 33 8.62 34.00 -4.88
CA ALA A 33 8.00 34.17 -6.19
C ALA A 33 8.48 33.14 -7.21
N ILE A 34 9.79 32.84 -7.24
CA ILE A 34 10.33 31.74 -8.04
C ILE A 34 9.65 30.43 -7.65
N ARG A 35 9.51 30.16 -6.35
CA ARG A 35 8.78 28.98 -5.86
C ARG A 35 7.32 28.97 -6.31
N ALA A 36 6.61 30.10 -6.21
CA ALA A 36 5.21 30.18 -6.64
C ALA A 36 5.03 29.91 -8.15
N VAL A 37 5.87 30.50 -9.01
CA VAL A 37 5.81 30.28 -10.47
C VAL A 37 6.20 28.85 -10.85
N ARG A 38 7.22 28.27 -10.18
CA ARG A 38 7.70 26.91 -10.43
C ARG A 38 6.71 25.85 -9.94
N ASP A 39 6.14 26.03 -8.76
CA ASP A 39 5.23 25.07 -8.13
C ASP A 39 3.82 25.17 -8.74
N GLY A 40 3.39 26.36 -9.20
CA GLY A 40 2.20 26.58 -10.03
C GLY A 40 2.36 26.20 -11.52
N ALA A 41 3.49 25.59 -11.89
CA ALA A 41 3.80 25.05 -13.23
C ALA A 41 3.61 26.02 -14.41
N CYS A 42 3.59 27.34 -14.20
CA CYS A 42 3.14 28.31 -15.20
C CYS A 42 3.96 28.30 -16.50
N LEU A 43 5.24 27.88 -16.43
CA LEU A 43 6.11 27.72 -17.60
C LEU A 43 5.69 26.62 -18.59
N GLN A 44 4.69 25.77 -18.27
CA GLN A 44 4.16 24.83 -19.27
C GLN A 44 3.39 25.58 -20.39
N CYS A 45 2.76 26.71 -20.06
CA CYS A 45 1.98 27.54 -21.00
C CYS A 45 2.62 28.89 -21.34
N HIS A 46 3.58 29.36 -20.53
CA HIS A 46 4.21 30.69 -20.67
C HIS A 46 5.73 30.61 -20.84
N GLU A 47 6.25 31.25 -21.89
CA GLU A 47 7.69 31.33 -22.11
C GLU A 47 8.31 32.50 -21.32
N ALA A 48 9.40 32.22 -20.59
CA ALA A 48 10.19 33.22 -19.87
C ALA A 48 11.56 33.39 -20.53
N GLU A 49 12.00 34.63 -20.74
CA GLU A 49 13.21 34.97 -21.49
C GLU A 49 14.45 35.16 -20.59
N GLY A 50 15.64 35.00 -21.17
CA GLY A 50 16.92 35.23 -20.49
C GLY A 50 17.23 34.19 -19.39
N GLU A 51 18.01 34.59 -18.38
CA GLU A 51 18.44 33.67 -17.30
C GLU A 51 17.26 33.08 -16.51
N TRP A 52 16.14 33.81 -16.43
CA TRP A 52 14.89 33.37 -15.81
C TRP A 52 14.38 32.01 -16.32
N SER A 53 14.57 31.72 -17.61
CA SER A 53 14.23 30.43 -18.21
C SER A 53 14.86 29.24 -17.50
N ASN A 54 16.02 29.41 -16.86
CA ASN A 54 16.74 28.36 -16.13
C ASN A 54 16.29 28.24 -14.67
N TRP A 55 15.93 29.35 -14.02
CA TRP A 55 15.55 29.39 -12.59
C TRP A 55 14.08 29.01 -12.39
N LEU A 56 13.23 29.37 -13.35
CA LEU A 56 11.80 29.11 -13.33
C LEU A 56 11.41 27.73 -13.90
N ARG A 57 12.37 26.91 -14.38
CA ARG A 57 12.11 25.59 -14.98
C ARG A 57 11.16 24.79 -14.11
N SER A 58 9.92 24.64 -14.60
CA SER A 58 8.91 23.87 -13.88
C SER A 58 9.30 22.40 -13.90
N VAL A 59 9.16 21.75 -12.73
CA VAL A 59 9.32 20.30 -12.65
C VAL A 59 8.19 19.68 -13.48
N PRO A 60 8.48 18.89 -14.53
CA PRO A 60 7.48 18.50 -15.52
C PRO A 60 6.30 17.77 -14.88
N PRO A 61 5.08 17.92 -15.39
CA PRO A 61 3.94 17.13 -14.92
C PRO A 61 4.18 15.63 -15.19
N PRO A 62 3.52 14.72 -14.44
CA PRO A 62 3.55 13.30 -14.77
C PRO A 62 2.91 13.09 -16.15
N LEU A 63 3.49 12.20 -16.96
CA LEU A 63 2.84 11.76 -18.19
C LEU A 63 1.66 10.86 -17.83
N LEU A 64 0.54 11.04 -18.53
CA LEU A 64 -0.65 10.24 -18.29
C LEU A 64 -0.68 8.94 -19.11
N ASP A 65 0.39 8.59 -19.84
CA ASP A 65 0.50 7.31 -20.55
C ASP A 65 0.26 6.14 -19.57
N GLY A 66 -0.75 5.32 -19.85
CA GLY A 66 -1.15 4.20 -18.99
C GLY A 66 -1.70 4.61 -17.62
N ALA A 67 -2.08 5.86 -17.40
CA ALA A 67 -2.73 6.31 -16.16
C ALA A 67 -4.06 5.57 -15.93
N GLY A 68 -4.83 5.36 -16.99
CA GLY A 68 -6.08 4.59 -16.97
C GLY A 68 -5.91 3.10 -16.69
N LEU A 69 -4.67 2.58 -16.68
CA LEU A 69 -4.30 1.21 -16.30
C LEU A 69 -3.69 1.10 -14.89
N ARG A 70 -3.33 2.23 -14.26
CA ARG A 70 -2.54 2.29 -13.01
C ARG A 70 -3.20 3.03 -11.85
N LEU A 71 -4.26 3.78 -12.14
CA LEU A 71 -5.00 4.59 -11.19
C LEU A 71 -6.47 4.19 -11.19
N ARG A 72 -7.05 4.00 -10.00
CA ARG A 72 -8.42 3.52 -9.86
C ARG A 72 -9.43 4.55 -10.40
N PRO A 73 -10.53 4.11 -11.05
CA PRO A 73 -11.45 5.04 -11.70
C PRO A 73 -12.17 5.99 -10.73
N ASP A 74 -12.53 5.52 -9.53
CA ASP A 74 -13.14 6.33 -8.47
C ASP A 74 -12.20 7.46 -8.01
N TRP A 75 -10.95 7.10 -7.70
CA TRP A 75 -9.92 8.04 -7.30
C TRP A 75 -9.55 9.01 -8.42
N LEU A 76 -9.51 8.58 -9.69
CA LEU A 76 -9.29 9.49 -10.82
C LEU A 76 -10.39 10.57 -10.90
N ILE A 77 -11.65 10.21 -10.61
CA ILE A 77 -12.78 11.15 -10.60
C ILE A 77 -12.66 12.14 -9.44
N ASP A 78 -12.37 11.66 -8.24
CA ASP A 78 -12.18 12.52 -7.06
C ASP A 78 -10.99 13.47 -7.25
N TRP A 79 -9.85 12.92 -7.68
CA TRP A 79 -8.60 13.63 -7.94
C TRP A 79 -8.73 14.74 -8.99
N ILE A 80 -9.41 14.47 -10.11
CA ILE A 80 -9.61 15.47 -11.18
C ILE A 80 -10.64 16.53 -10.74
N SER A 81 -11.59 16.16 -9.87
CA SER A 81 -12.63 17.06 -9.35
C SER A 81 -12.06 18.08 -8.35
N ASP A 82 -11.18 17.67 -7.42
CA ASP A 82 -10.43 18.58 -6.53
C ASP A 82 -9.09 17.98 -6.04
N PRO A 83 -7.98 18.21 -6.78
CA PRO A 83 -6.68 17.61 -6.45
C PRO A 83 -6.15 17.96 -5.05
N ALA A 84 -6.48 19.14 -4.53
CA ALA A 84 -5.94 19.62 -3.26
C ALA A 84 -6.60 18.96 -2.03
N THR A 85 -7.81 18.41 -2.20
CA THR A 85 -8.54 17.69 -1.16
C THR A 85 -7.99 16.26 -1.00
N ASP A 86 -7.64 15.58 -2.10
CA ASP A 86 -7.03 14.24 -2.07
C ASP A 86 -5.52 14.26 -1.75
N GLU A 87 -4.75 15.22 -2.25
CA GLU A 87 -3.32 15.38 -1.90
C GLU A 87 -2.97 16.85 -1.60
N PRO A 88 -3.04 17.27 -0.32
CA PRO A 88 -2.64 18.61 0.10
C PRO A 88 -1.20 18.95 -0.31
N GLY A 89 -1.04 20.10 -0.98
CA GLY A 89 0.26 20.54 -1.51
C GLY A 89 0.67 19.92 -2.85
N THR A 90 -0.26 19.25 -3.55
CA THR A 90 -0.07 18.87 -4.95
C THR A 90 0.27 20.07 -5.85
N ARG A 91 1.02 19.81 -6.93
CA ARG A 91 1.32 20.78 -8.00
C ARG A 91 0.29 20.73 -9.13
N MET A 92 -0.70 19.83 -9.06
CA MET A 92 -1.79 19.79 -10.03
C MET A 92 -2.77 20.94 -9.73
N PRO A 93 -3.02 21.86 -10.69
CA PRO A 93 -3.98 22.94 -10.47
C PRO A 93 -5.41 22.39 -10.39
N HIS A 94 -6.27 23.04 -9.61
CA HIS A 94 -7.70 22.76 -9.57
C HIS A 94 -8.37 23.32 -10.84
N ALA A 95 -8.15 22.67 -11.99
CA ALA A 95 -8.54 23.14 -13.32
C ALA A 95 -10.06 23.29 -13.52
N LEU A 96 -10.87 22.67 -12.66
CA LEU A 96 -12.34 22.74 -12.67
C LEU A 96 -12.92 23.72 -11.63
N ALA A 97 -12.10 24.54 -10.96
CA ALA A 97 -12.51 25.33 -9.78
C ALA A 97 -13.68 26.30 -10.03
N ALA A 98 -13.78 26.81 -11.26
CA ALA A 98 -14.85 27.71 -11.68
C ALA A 98 -16.23 27.02 -11.82
N LEU A 99 -16.30 25.69 -11.82
CA LEU A 99 -17.55 24.94 -11.91
C LEU A 99 -18.15 24.66 -10.52
N PRO A 100 -19.50 24.59 -10.42
CA PRO A 100 -20.20 23.98 -9.29
C PRO A 100 -19.73 22.54 -9.02
N GLU A 101 -19.78 22.10 -7.76
CA GLU A 101 -19.21 20.81 -7.31
C GLU A 101 -19.81 19.58 -8.01
N ASP A 102 -21.14 19.59 -8.24
CA ASP A 102 -21.85 18.58 -9.01
C ASP A 102 -21.34 18.49 -10.46
N GLN A 103 -21.10 19.65 -11.08
CA GLN A 103 -20.57 19.73 -12.45
C GLN A 103 -19.08 19.37 -12.51
N ARG A 104 -18.28 19.71 -11.48
CA ARG A 104 -16.88 19.24 -11.37
C ARG A 104 -16.80 17.72 -11.41
N ARG A 105 -17.63 17.04 -10.61
CA ARG A 105 -17.65 15.58 -10.55
C ARG A 105 -18.10 14.95 -11.87
N GLU A 106 -19.09 15.52 -12.55
CA GLU A 106 -19.54 15.02 -13.86
C GLU A 106 -18.45 15.19 -14.94
N VAL A 107 -17.82 16.38 -15.02
CA VAL A 107 -16.73 16.65 -15.97
C VAL A 107 -15.51 15.76 -15.67
N ALA A 108 -15.14 15.59 -14.40
CA ALA A 108 -14.09 14.66 -13.99
C ALA A 108 -14.41 13.21 -14.37
N THR A 109 -15.67 12.78 -14.20
CA THR A 109 -16.15 11.46 -14.67
C THR A 109 -15.93 11.27 -16.16
N ASP A 110 -16.33 12.24 -16.98
CA ASP A 110 -16.14 12.15 -18.43
C ASP A 110 -14.65 12.13 -18.82
N ILE A 111 -13.80 12.96 -18.19
CA ILE A 111 -12.34 12.93 -18.41
C ILE A 111 -11.75 11.57 -18.04
N SER A 112 -12.15 10.97 -16.90
CA SER A 112 -11.70 9.63 -16.49
C SER A 112 -12.10 8.56 -17.51
N HIS A 113 -13.33 8.60 -18.05
CA HIS A 113 -13.74 7.73 -19.16
C HIS A 113 -12.84 7.88 -20.39
N PHE A 114 -12.46 9.11 -20.75
CA PHE A 114 -11.56 9.36 -21.87
C PHE A 114 -10.15 8.81 -21.64
N LEU A 115 -9.53 9.09 -20.48
CA LEU A 115 -8.19 8.61 -20.13
C LEU A 115 -8.14 7.07 -20.14
N ILE A 116 -9.13 6.45 -19.51
CA ILE A 116 -9.28 4.99 -19.45
C ILE A 116 -9.48 4.37 -20.86
N ALA A 117 -10.31 4.98 -21.70
CA ALA A 117 -10.51 4.49 -23.07
C ALA A 117 -9.27 4.69 -23.96
N ARG A 118 -8.55 5.81 -23.81
CA ARG A 118 -7.30 6.09 -24.54
C ARG A 118 -6.23 5.05 -24.24
N ASP A 119 -6.13 4.63 -22.97
CA ASP A 119 -5.17 3.63 -22.51
C ASP A 119 -5.65 2.17 -22.76
N ARG A 120 -6.74 2.01 -23.55
CA ARG A 120 -7.36 0.76 -24.04
C ARG A 120 -8.14 -0.06 -23.01
N GLY A 121 -8.71 0.62 -22.03
CA GLY A 121 -9.57 0.05 -21.02
C GLY A 121 -9.07 0.38 -19.62
N PRO A 122 -9.85 0.03 -18.58
CA PRO A 122 -9.45 0.29 -17.20
C PRO A 122 -8.22 -0.50 -16.77
N GLY A 123 -7.76 -1.49 -17.54
CA GLY A 123 -6.75 -2.43 -17.05
C GLY A 123 -7.36 -3.36 -16.00
N ASP A 124 -6.51 -4.17 -15.38
CA ASP A 124 -6.97 -5.23 -14.50
C ASP A 124 -7.06 -4.74 -13.04
N TRP A 125 -8.22 -4.15 -12.69
CA TRP A 125 -8.60 -3.86 -11.30
C TRP A 125 -9.11 -5.10 -10.55
N SER A 126 -8.94 -6.31 -11.09
CA SER A 126 -9.39 -7.53 -10.40
C SER A 126 -8.81 -7.58 -8.99
N PRO A 127 -9.65 -7.80 -7.96
CA PRO A 127 -9.17 -7.90 -6.59
C PRO A 127 -8.13 -9.02 -6.45
N VAL A 128 -6.88 -8.66 -6.19
CA VAL A 128 -5.77 -9.62 -6.08
C VAL A 128 -5.62 -10.04 -4.62
N GLN A 129 -5.98 -11.29 -4.31
CA GLN A 129 -5.79 -11.91 -2.98
C GLN A 129 -4.43 -11.57 -2.38
N PHE A 130 -4.41 -11.38 -1.06
CA PHE A 130 -3.24 -10.92 -0.33
C PHE A 130 -2.88 -11.91 0.76
N ASN A 131 -1.59 -12.22 0.81
CA ASN A 131 -1.00 -13.04 1.84
C ASN A 131 -0.60 -12.15 3.03
N GLY A 132 -1.09 -12.44 4.23
CA GLY A 132 -0.74 -11.70 5.45
C GLY A 132 0.75 -11.75 5.80
N ALA A 133 1.47 -12.82 5.44
CA ALA A 133 2.93 -12.86 5.60
C ALA A 133 3.64 -11.84 4.68
N ASP A 134 3.09 -11.57 3.49
CA ASP A 134 3.65 -10.56 2.57
C ASP A 134 3.40 -9.12 3.09
N VAL A 135 2.37 -8.91 3.93
CA VAL A 135 2.14 -7.63 4.63
C VAL A 135 3.25 -7.36 5.64
N GLU A 136 3.65 -8.35 6.45
CA GLU A 136 4.74 -8.17 7.42
C GLU A 136 6.12 -8.10 6.77
N VAL A 137 6.36 -8.89 5.72
CA VAL A 137 7.57 -8.75 4.88
C VAL A 137 7.60 -7.37 4.23
N GLY A 138 6.48 -6.90 3.67
CA GLY A 138 6.36 -5.58 3.05
C GLY A 138 6.57 -4.43 4.03
N LYS A 139 6.04 -4.55 5.26
CA LYS A 139 6.26 -3.59 6.34
C LYS A 139 7.74 -3.56 6.74
N ARG A 140 8.35 -4.72 6.97
CA ARG A 140 9.78 -4.84 7.30
C ARG A 140 10.64 -4.21 6.21
N LEU A 141 10.37 -4.49 4.94
CA LEU A 141 11.08 -3.91 3.80
C LEU A 141 10.87 -2.39 3.69
N PHE A 142 9.66 -1.89 3.93
CA PHE A 142 9.37 -0.45 3.96
C PHE A 142 10.23 0.28 5.02
N ASP A 143 10.42 -0.35 6.19
CA ASP A 143 11.27 0.17 7.26
C ASP A 143 12.77 0.04 6.91
N THR A 144 13.23 -1.13 6.44
CA THR A 144 14.67 -1.41 6.21
C THR A 144 15.26 -0.80 4.94
N ILE A 145 14.47 -0.65 3.88
CA ILE A 145 14.86 0.11 2.66
C ILE A 145 14.90 1.62 2.95
N GLY A 146 14.27 2.06 4.05
CA GLY A 146 14.27 3.46 4.47
C GLY A 146 13.13 4.30 3.90
N CYS A 147 12.07 3.68 3.35
CA CYS A 147 10.88 4.40 2.89
C CYS A 147 10.25 5.23 4.03
N ALA A 148 10.27 4.68 5.25
CA ALA A 148 9.83 5.32 6.48
C ALA A 148 10.58 6.64 6.84
N ALA A 149 11.77 6.89 6.26
CA ALA A 149 12.49 8.15 6.48
C ALA A 149 11.84 9.36 5.79
N CYS A 150 11.01 9.13 4.77
CA CYS A 150 10.32 10.16 3.99
C CYS A 150 8.79 10.03 4.02
N HIS A 151 8.26 8.83 4.29
CA HIS A 151 6.85 8.52 4.22
C HIS A 151 6.32 8.01 5.57
N ASP A 152 5.24 8.63 6.07
CA ASP A 152 4.44 8.02 7.12
C ASP A 152 3.68 6.81 6.55
N GLY A 153 3.97 5.62 7.07
CA GLY A 153 3.41 4.35 6.56
C GLY A 153 1.88 4.33 6.58
N PRO A 154 1.22 4.60 7.72
CA PRO A 154 -0.24 4.65 7.81
C PRO A 154 -0.90 5.67 6.87
N ALA A 155 -0.42 6.91 6.83
CA ALA A 155 -1.01 7.96 5.98
C ALA A 155 -0.73 7.72 4.48
N LEU A 156 0.43 7.16 4.13
CA LEU A 156 0.69 6.72 2.76
C LEU A 156 -0.24 5.58 2.37
N SER A 157 -0.42 4.61 3.26
CA SER A 157 -1.27 3.44 3.03
C SER A 157 -2.73 3.85 2.78
N ALA A 158 -3.29 4.73 3.63
CA ALA A 158 -4.64 5.28 3.44
C ALA A 158 -4.84 5.97 2.06
N ARG A 159 -3.78 6.60 1.51
CA ARG A 159 -3.79 7.19 0.16
C ARG A 159 -3.66 6.13 -0.94
N MET A 160 -2.71 5.20 -0.83
CA MET A 160 -2.47 4.19 -1.86
C MET A 160 -3.64 3.23 -2.02
N VAL A 161 -4.34 2.95 -0.91
CA VAL A 161 -5.60 2.19 -0.87
C VAL A 161 -6.63 2.73 -1.85
N ARG A 162 -6.90 4.04 -1.88
CA ARG A 162 -7.83 4.60 -2.88
C ARG A 162 -7.21 4.76 -4.26
N ARG A 163 -5.89 5.00 -4.36
CA ARG A 163 -5.23 5.41 -5.61
C ARG A 163 -5.05 4.31 -6.67
N THR A 164 -4.64 3.10 -6.29
CA THR A 164 -3.98 2.16 -7.22
C THR A 164 -4.27 0.67 -6.92
N THR A 165 -3.55 -0.29 -7.50
CA THR A 165 -3.63 -1.74 -7.21
C THR A 165 -2.28 -2.31 -6.83
N LYS A 166 -2.26 -3.56 -6.32
CA LYS A 166 -1.02 -4.26 -5.97
C LYS A 166 -0.04 -4.28 -7.14
N THR A 167 -0.53 -4.68 -8.31
CA THR A 167 0.27 -4.83 -9.53
C THR A 167 0.81 -3.48 -10.01
N ALA A 168 -0.06 -2.46 -10.10
CA ALA A 168 0.35 -1.13 -10.55
C ALA A 168 1.32 -0.46 -9.56
N LEU A 169 1.13 -0.61 -8.25
CA LEU A 169 2.03 -0.09 -7.22
C LEU A 169 3.38 -0.83 -7.21
N ALA A 170 3.39 -2.15 -7.37
CA ALA A 170 4.63 -2.93 -7.47
C ALA A 170 5.44 -2.57 -8.73
N GLU A 171 4.78 -2.24 -9.84
CA GLU A 171 5.44 -1.70 -11.04
C GLU A 171 5.95 -0.26 -10.80
N GLU A 172 5.17 0.59 -10.12
CA GLU A 172 5.55 1.96 -9.77
C GLU A 172 6.75 2.03 -8.82
N LEU A 173 6.88 1.07 -7.88
CA LEU A 173 8.06 0.94 -7.01
C LEU A 173 9.31 0.49 -7.79
N GLN A 174 9.17 -0.39 -8.78
CA GLN A 174 10.29 -0.82 -9.63
C GLN A 174 10.70 0.23 -10.68
N GLN A 175 9.77 1.06 -11.14
CA GLN A 175 9.98 1.96 -12.29
C GLN A 175 9.62 3.43 -11.99
N SER A 176 9.86 3.86 -10.75
CA SER A 176 9.38 5.13 -10.20
C SER A 176 9.74 6.34 -11.05
N HIS A 177 10.97 6.44 -11.56
CA HIS A 177 11.37 7.57 -12.43
C HIS A 177 10.90 7.44 -13.89
N ALA A 178 10.54 6.25 -14.36
CA ALA A 178 9.98 6.07 -15.71
C ALA A 178 8.51 6.53 -15.75
N ILE A 179 7.75 6.15 -14.72
CA ILE A 179 6.32 6.45 -14.55
C ILE A 179 6.14 7.87 -13.97
N HIS A 180 6.84 8.20 -12.90
CA HIS A 180 6.85 9.50 -12.24
C HIS A 180 8.20 10.22 -12.41
N ARG A 181 8.47 10.67 -13.65
CA ARG A 181 9.67 11.47 -14.03
C ARG A 181 9.94 12.71 -13.18
N SER A 182 8.93 13.16 -12.44
CA SER A 182 8.94 14.33 -11.55
C SER A 182 8.65 14.00 -10.08
N GLY A 183 8.69 12.71 -9.73
CA GLY A 183 8.65 12.26 -8.34
C GLY A 183 9.86 12.78 -7.56
N ARG A 184 9.68 12.93 -6.24
CA ARG A 184 10.78 13.18 -5.29
C ARG A 184 11.31 11.89 -4.65
N MET A 185 10.58 10.79 -4.80
CA MET A 185 11.01 9.46 -4.36
C MET A 185 12.19 9.02 -5.24
N PRO A 186 13.35 8.66 -4.66
CA PRO A 186 14.47 8.17 -5.44
C PRO A 186 14.11 6.84 -6.10
N GLN A 187 14.73 6.52 -7.24
CA GLN A 187 14.66 5.18 -7.79
C GLN A 187 15.40 4.23 -6.86
N VAL A 188 14.65 3.42 -6.12
CA VAL A 188 15.18 2.29 -5.35
C VAL A 188 15.36 1.11 -6.31
N VAL A 189 16.45 0.37 -6.16
CA VAL A 189 16.63 -0.93 -6.82
C VAL A 189 16.14 -1.99 -5.84
N MET A 190 15.13 -2.75 -6.25
CA MET A 190 14.52 -3.83 -5.46
C MET A 190 14.06 -4.95 -6.40
N GLU A 191 14.01 -6.18 -5.90
CA GLU A 191 13.51 -7.33 -6.64
C GLU A 191 11.98 -7.24 -6.85
N PRO A 192 11.41 -7.88 -7.89
CA PRO A 192 9.97 -7.86 -8.15
C PRO A 192 9.13 -8.39 -6.97
N THR A 193 9.68 -9.32 -6.19
CA THR A 193 9.07 -9.88 -4.98
C THR A 193 9.04 -8.86 -3.84
N GLU A 194 10.12 -8.10 -3.63
CA GLU A 194 10.19 -7.03 -2.62
C GLU A 194 9.19 -5.92 -2.93
N ALA A 195 9.13 -5.49 -4.19
CA ALA A 195 8.14 -4.51 -4.66
C ALA A 195 6.70 -4.99 -4.44
N THR A 196 6.43 -6.28 -4.68
CA THR A 196 5.11 -6.90 -4.47
C THR A 196 4.74 -6.96 -2.98
N ALA A 197 5.70 -7.25 -2.10
CA ALA A 197 5.49 -7.27 -0.66
C ALA A 197 5.21 -5.85 -0.12
N ILE A 198 6.02 -4.86 -0.48
CA ILE A 198 5.80 -3.46 -0.07
C ILE A 198 4.45 -2.94 -0.60
N ALA A 199 4.10 -3.24 -1.85
CA ALA A 199 2.79 -2.90 -2.40
C ALA A 199 1.65 -3.56 -1.59
N THR A 200 1.78 -4.85 -1.26
CA THR A 200 0.83 -5.60 -0.41
C THR A 200 0.65 -4.92 0.95
N TYR A 201 1.74 -4.55 1.63
CA TYR A 201 1.68 -3.80 2.88
C TYR A 201 0.94 -2.47 2.74
N LEU A 202 1.24 -1.69 1.69
CA LEU A 202 0.68 -0.35 1.51
C LEU A 202 -0.80 -0.33 1.16
N ILE A 203 -1.35 -1.39 0.55
CA ILE A 203 -2.77 -1.42 0.14
C ILE A 203 -3.64 -2.44 0.87
N ARG A 204 -3.12 -3.10 1.91
CA ARG A 204 -3.83 -4.10 2.75
C ARG A 204 -5.24 -3.70 3.20
N ASP A 205 -5.50 -2.40 3.41
CA ASP A 205 -6.79 -1.87 3.90
C ASP A 205 -7.80 -1.56 2.77
N GLN A 206 -7.50 -1.93 1.51
CA GLN A 206 -8.29 -1.55 0.33
C GLN A 206 -9.80 -1.86 0.36
N ALA A 207 -10.28 -2.60 1.34
CA ALA A 207 -10.62 -3.93 0.89
C ALA A 207 -11.76 -4.62 1.65
N THR A 208 -12.45 -3.93 2.51
CA THR A 208 -13.44 -4.53 3.42
C THR A 208 -14.62 -5.24 2.74
N ASP A 209 -15.29 -6.11 3.48
CA ASP A 209 -16.62 -6.62 3.14
C ASP A 209 -17.68 -5.49 3.12
N SER A 210 -18.95 -5.83 2.90
CA SER A 210 -20.04 -4.85 2.85
C SER A 210 -20.32 -4.10 4.15
N ASN A 211 -19.74 -4.52 5.28
CA ASN A 211 -19.90 -3.91 6.60
C ASN A 211 -18.69 -3.05 7.01
N GLY A 212 -17.56 -3.15 6.29
CA GLY A 212 -16.30 -2.55 6.69
C GLY A 212 -15.35 -3.51 7.40
N ASP A 213 -15.67 -4.81 7.47
CA ASP A 213 -14.83 -5.81 8.11
C ASP A 213 -13.81 -6.41 7.13
N PRO A 214 -12.60 -6.81 7.57
CA PRO A 214 -11.65 -7.46 6.67
C PRO A 214 -12.17 -8.80 6.09
N PHE A 215 -12.14 -8.95 4.77
CA PHE A 215 -12.27 -10.27 4.14
C PHE A 215 -11.16 -11.20 4.66
N ILE A 216 -11.45 -12.49 4.71
CA ILE A 216 -10.57 -13.50 5.30
C ILE A 216 -10.21 -14.54 4.24
N ASP A 217 -8.97 -14.48 3.77
CA ASP A 217 -8.41 -15.54 2.93
C ASP A 217 -8.10 -16.78 3.78
N VAL A 218 -8.43 -17.95 3.21
CA VAL A 218 -8.13 -19.26 3.80
C VAL A 218 -6.87 -19.81 3.13
N ILE A 219 -5.75 -19.74 3.84
CA ILE A 219 -4.44 -20.22 3.37
C ILE A 219 -4.23 -21.64 3.92
N PRO A 220 -3.84 -22.64 3.11
CA PRO A 220 -3.51 -23.98 3.61
C PRO A 220 -2.32 -23.96 4.58
N GLY A 221 -2.37 -24.80 5.62
CA GLY A 221 -1.33 -24.85 6.66
C GLY A 221 -1.43 -23.73 7.70
N LEU A 222 -0.55 -23.79 8.70
CA LEU A 222 -0.45 -22.83 9.81
C LEU A 222 0.56 -21.73 9.49
N ARG A 223 0.31 -20.50 9.93
CA ARG A 223 1.35 -19.46 9.94
C ARG A 223 2.43 -19.88 10.93
N TYR A 224 3.69 -19.66 10.58
CA TYR A 224 4.80 -19.80 11.51
C TYR A 224 5.55 -18.48 11.67
N GLU A 225 6.06 -18.25 12.88
CA GLU A 225 6.90 -17.13 13.27
C GLU A 225 8.12 -17.71 14.00
N ALA A 226 9.33 -17.48 13.48
CA ALA A 226 10.58 -18.00 14.02
C ALA A 226 11.47 -16.87 14.56
N TYR A 227 11.86 -17.01 15.83
CA TYR A 227 12.50 -15.98 16.64
C TYR A 227 13.89 -16.43 17.10
N LEU A 228 14.86 -15.51 17.13
CA LEU A 228 16.12 -15.70 17.85
C LEU A 228 16.00 -15.15 19.27
N GLY A 229 16.41 -15.94 20.25
CA GLY A 229 16.46 -15.52 21.65
C GLY A 229 16.78 -16.67 22.58
N THR A 230 17.03 -16.36 23.85
CA THR A 230 17.20 -17.37 24.90
C THR A 230 15.96 -17.33 25.78
N PHE A 231 15.07 -18.30 25.62
CA PHE A 231 13.75 -18.32 26.25
C PHE A 231 13.73 -19.23 27.47
N ALA A 232 12.98 -18.86 28.51
CA ALA A 232 12.77 -19.69 29.69
C ALA A 232 11.38 -20.37 29.69
N ASN A 233 10.48 -19.92 28.81
CA ASN A 233 9.13 -20.45 28.61
C ASN A 233 8.60 -20.08 27.21
N CYS A 234 7.51 -20.71 26.79
CA CYS A 234 6.93 -20.53 25.45
C CYS A 234 6.19 -19.19 25.29
N GLU A 235 5.80 -18.56 26.39
CA GLU A 235 5.13 -17.27 26.40
C GLU A 235 6.08 -16.14 25.96
N GLN A 236 7.37 -16.24 26.33
CA GLN A 236 8.44 -15.28 25.97
C GLN A 236 8.92 -15.34 24.51
N ILE A 237 8.55 -16.36 23.72
CA ILE A 237 9.07 -16.53 22.34
C ILE A 237 8.82 -15.30 21.47
N ILE A 238 7.65 -14.68 21.62
CA ILE A 238 7.21 -13.51 20.85
C ILE A 238 7.95 -12.21 21.22
N ASP A 239 8.72 -12.20 22.31
CA ASP A 239 9.57 -11.07 22.72
C ASP A 239 10.97 -11.13 22.05
N GLY A 240 11.25 -12.18 21.28
CA GLY A 240 12.53 -12.39 20.58
C GLY A 240 12.67 -11.63 19.26
N GLU A 241 13.83 -11.77 18.62
CA GLU A 241 14.08 -11.19 17.28
C GLU A 241 13.41 -12.05 16.20
N LEU A 242 12.32 -11.55 15.59
CA LEU A 242 11.63 -12.23 14.49
C LEU A 242 12.51 -12.26 13.22
N VAL A 243 13.05 -13.43 12.89
CA VAL A 243 13.96 -13.60 11.75
C VAL A 243 13.32 -14.23 10.52
N ALA A 244 12.39 -15.17 10.70
CA ALA A 244 11.66 -15.80 9.59
C ALA A 244 10.17 -15.96 9.91
N SER A 245 9.33 -15.97 8.87
CA SER A 245 7.90 -16.19 8.97
C SER A 245 7.34 -16.70 7.64
N GLY A 246 6.23 -17.42 7.67
CA GLY A 246 5.57 -17.95 6.48
C GLY A 246 4.44 -18.91 6.84
N TYR A 247 4.20 -19.91 6.00
CA TYR A 247 3.22 -20.98 6.27
C TYR A 247 3.88 -22.35 6.25
N ALA A 248 3.39 -23.23 7.12
CA ALA A 248 3.85 -24.59 7.25
C ALA A 248 2.65 -25.56 7.23
N GLU A 249 2.72 -26.55 6.35
CA GLU A 249 1.76 -27.65 6.30
C GLU A 249 1.93 -28.67 7.45
N LYS A 250 2.93 -28.45 8.30
CA LYS A 250 3.32 -29.32 9.42
C LYS A 250 3.89 -28.48 10.56
N ILE A 251 3.58 -28.86 11.80
CA ILE A 251 4.29 -28.39 13.00
C ILE A 251 5.58 -29.21 13.12
N SER A 252 6.73 -28.56 12.97
CA SER A 252 8.08 -29.13 13.15
C SER A 252 9.04 -28.04 13.62
N VAL A 253 10.32 -28.39 13.82
CA VAL A 253 11.37 -27.38 14.01
C VAL A 253 11.79 -26.71 12.70
N ASP A 254 11.35 -27.21 11.54
CA ASP A 254 11.81 -26.72 10.23
C ASP A 254 10.89 -25.64 9.64
N PRO A 255 11.44 -24.54 9.08
CA PRO A 255 12.87 -24.22 8.97
C PRO A 255 13.41 -23.57 10.26
N LYS A 256 14.29 -24.26 11.00
CA LYS A 256 14.90 -23.67 12.20
C LYS A 256 15.85 -22.53 11.81
N PRO A 257 15.79 -21.36 12.46
CA PRO A 257 16.59 -20.21 12.05
C PRO A 257 18.07 -20.33 12.44
N ARG A 258 18.39 -21.17 13.44
CA ARG A 258 19.74 -21.55 13.85
C ARG A 258 19.72 -22.91 14.57
N GLN A 259 20.88 -23.37 15.04
CA GLN A 259 20.99 -24.65 15.74
C GLN A 259 20.35 -24.63 17.14
N ASP A 260 20.74 -23.67 17.98
CA ASP A 260 20.31 -23.55 19.39
C ASP A 260 19.75 -22.14 19.68
N ASN A 261 19.06 -21.93 20.79
CA ASN A 261 18.52 -20.61 21.21
C ASN A 261 17.54 -20.01 20.17
N PHE A 262 16.51 -20.76 19.80
CA PHE A 262 15.44 -20.25 18.93
C PHE A 262 14.06 -20.56 19.52
N GLY A 263 13.05 -19.86 19.03
CA GLY A 263 11.65 -20.13 19.34
C GLY A 263 10.85 -20.15 18.05
N ILE A 264 9.89 -21.07 17.93
CA ILE A 264 8.94 -21.09 16.82
C ILE A 264 7.54 -21.14 17.38
N ARG A 265 6.68 -20.27 16.86
CA ARG A 265 5.25 -20.25 17.08
C ARG A 265 4.55 -20.63 15.79
N PHE A 266 3.61 -21.56 15.88
CA PHE A 266 2.67 -21.93 14.83
C PHE A 266 1.28 -21.49 15.25
N ASP A 267 0.58 -20.76 14.39
CA ASP A 267 -0.79 -20.33 14.66
C ASP A 267 -1.71 -20.49 13.44
N GLY A 268 -2.98 -20.76 13.71
CA GLY A 268 -4.00 -20.95 12.68
C GLY A 268 -5.16 -21.78 13.22
N GLU A 269 -5.70 -22.66 12.38
CA GLU A 269 -6.84 -23.50 12.70
C GLU A 269 -6.67 -24.92 12.17
N PHE A 270 -7.34 -25.87 12.82
CA PHE A 270 -7.47 -27.25 12.36
C PHE A 270 -8.92 -27.72 12.28
N LEU A 271 -9.19 -28.68 11.40
CA LEU A 271 -10.54 -29.21 11.14
C LEU A 271 -10.86 -30.42 12.03
N VAL A 272 -11.90 -30.27 12.85
CA VAL A 272 -12.54 -31.34 13.62
C VAL A 272 -13.74 -31.87 12.85
N SER A 273 -13.64 -33.08 12.31
CA SER A 273 -14.68 -33.66 11.45
C SER A 273 -15.90 -34.20 12.19
N GLN A 274 -15.78 -34.54 13.47
CA GLN A 274 -16.85 -35.10 14.31
C GLN A 274 -16.70 -34.54 15.72
N GLU A 275 -17.81 -34.23 16.41
CA GLU A 275 -17.74 -33.72 17.78
C GLU A 275 -17.38 -34.80 18.81
N GLY A 276 -16.75 -34.39 19.92
CA GLY A 276 -16.48 -35.22 21.09
C GLY A 276 -15.07 -35.05 21.68
N GLN A 277 -14.69 -35.98 22.55
CA GLN A 277 -13.42 -35.96 23.26
C GLN A 277 -12.24 -36.25 22.32
N TYR A 278 -11.34 -35.28 22.17
CA TYR A 278 -10.04 -35.47 21.52
C TYR A 278 -8.91 -35.52 22.55
N HIS A 279 -7.93 -36.38 22.27
CA HIS A 279 -6.69 -36.50 23.01
C HIS A 279 -5.54 -35.92 22.17
N PHE A 280 -4.63 -35.21 22.83
CA PHE A 280 -3.45 -34.61 22.22
C PHE A 280 -2.20 -35.11 22.93
N SER A 281 -1.13 -35.35 22.17
CA SER A 281 0.22 -35.51 22.69
C SER A 281 1.16 -34.50 22.06
N LEU A 282 2.08 -34.00 22.88
CA LEU A 282 3.08 -33.01 22.53
C LEU A 282 4.42 -33.55 22.99
N THR A 283 5.30 -33.87 22.04
CA THR A 283 6.70 -34.22 22.29
C THR A 283 7.58 -33.06 21.90
N SER A 284 8.53 -32.68 22.76
CA SER A 284 9.62 -31.79 22.38
C SER A 284 10.92 -32.13 23.08
N ASP A 285 12.03 -31.71 22.46
CA ASP A 285 13.31 -31.50 23.12
C ASP A 285 13.40 -29.98 23.35
N ASP A 286 13.77 -29.60 24.57
CA ASP A 286 13.34 -28.37 25.25
C ASP A 286 11.83 -28.07 25.15
N GLY A 287 11.41 -26.88 25.58
CA GLY A 287 10.05 -26.63 26.06
C GLY A 287 9.04 -26.32 24.96
N SER A 288 7.86 -26.92 25.05
CA SER A 288 6.73 -26.64 24.16
C SER A 288 5.37 -26.54 24.87
N LYS A 289 4.42 -25.84 24.24
CA LYS A 289 3.03 -25.75 24.73
C LYS A 289 2.04 -25.74 23.56
N LEU A 290 0.85 -26.29 23.80
CA LEU A 290 -0.25 -26.37 22.85
C LEU A 290 -1.53 -25.76 23.44
N TRP A 291 -2.04 -24.73 22.78
CA TRP A 291 -3.35 -24.14 23.06
C TRP A 291 -4.33 -24.47 21.92
N ILE A 292 -5.56 -24.80 22.31
CA ILE A 292 -6.70 -25.01 21.40
C ILE A 292 -7.80 -24.03 21.80
N ASP A 293 -8.29 -23.24 20.85
CA ASP A 293 -9.22 -22.10 21.09
C ASP A 293 -8.77 -21.14 22.21
N GLY A 294 -7.45 -20.97 22.37
CA GLY A 294 -6.84 -20.16 23.44
C GLY A 294 -6.78 -20.82 24.82
N VAL A 295 -7.33 -22.03 24.98
CA VAL A 295 -7.22 -22.85 26.21
C VAL A 295 -5.94 -23.68 26.13
N LEU A 296 -5.10 -23.64 27.17
CA LEU A 296 -3.90 -24.47 27.27
C LEU A 296 -4.31 -25.94 27.47
N VAL A 297 -4.07 -26.78 26.46
CA VAL A 297 -4.43 -28.21 26.48
C VAL A 297 -3.24 -29.08 26.89
N VAL A 298 -2.02 -28.74 26.46
CA VAL A 298 -0.80 -29.46 26.85
C VAL A 298 0.30 -28.48 27.23
N ASP A 299 0.79 -28.59 28.46
CA ASP A 299 1.99 -27.89 28.93
C ASP A 299 3.16 -28.87 29.02
N ASN A 300 4.16 -28.69 28.15
CA ASN A 300 5.45 -29.36 28.15
C ASN A 300 6.57 -28.30 28.24
N GLY A 301 6.38 -27.27 29.06
CA GLY A 301 7.32 -26.16 29.19
C GLY A 301 8.54 -26.47 30.07
N GLY A 302 9.57 -25.63 29.90
CA GLY A 302 10.85 -25.72 30.63
C GLY A 302 11.96 -26.35 29.78
N VAL A 303 13.20 -26.25 30.25
CA VAL A 303 14.38 -26.87 29.61
C VAL A 303 14.43 -28.35 29.99
N HIS A 304 14.41 -29.26 29.01
CA HIS A 304 14.37 -30.70 29.23
C HIS A 304 14.74 -31.51 27.97
N GLY A 305 15.27 -32.73 28.16
CA GLY A 305 15.45 -33.70 27.08
C GLY A 305 14.13 -34.15 26.42
N PRO A 306 14.16 -34.99 25.36
CA PRO A 306 12.97 -35.41 24.61
C PRO A 306 11.86 -36.00 25.50
N THR A 307 10.80 -35.23 25.70
CA THR A 307 9.73 -35.54 26.65
C THR A 307 8.37 -35.38 25.99
N THR A 308 7.46 -36.33 26.23
CA THR A 308 6.06 -36.28 25.78
C THR A 308 5.13 -35.94 26.95
N LYS A 309 4.20 -35.01 26.72
CA LYS A 309 3.05 -34.73 27.57
C LYS A 309 1.76 -34.95 26.79
N THR A 310 0.66 -35.12 27.53
CA THR A 310 -0.66 -35.33 26.95
C THR A 310 -1.71 -34.44 27.60
N GLY A 311 -2.79 -34.21 26.87
CA GLY A 311 -3.97 -33.49 27.32
C GLY A 311 -5.20 -33.94 26.54
N SER A 312 -6.37 -33.43 26.91
CA SER A 312 -7.63 -33.75 26.23
C SER A 312 -8.62 -32.60 26.31
N MET A 313 -9.41 -32.42 25.27
CA MET A 313 -10.42 -31.38 25.16
C MET A 313 -11.67 -31.93 24.46
N GLU A 314 -12.84 -31.44 24.85
CA GLU A 314 -14.09 -31.68 24.11
C GLU A 314 -14.16 -30.64 22.98
N LEU A 315 -14.35 -31.10 21.74
CA LEU A 315 -14.40 -30.23 20.56
C LEU A 315 -15.69 -30.46 19.79
N THR A 316 -16.24 -29.38 19.23
CA THR A 316 -17.38 -29.43 18.30
C THR A 316 -16.92 -29.84 16.90
N SER A 317 -17.84 -30.22 16.02
CA SER A 317 -17.51 -30.32 14.60
C SER A 317 -17.31 -28.91 14.01
N GLY A 318 -16.17 -28.66 13.38
CA GLY A 318 -15.84 -27.33 12.85
C GLY A 318 -14.34 -27.07 12.77
N TRP A 319 -13.99 -25.81 12.53
CA TRP A 319 -12.60 -25.33 12.58
C TRP A 319 -12.32 -24.75 13.96
N HIS A 320 -11.24 -25.22 14.59
CA HIS A 320 -10.80 -24.82 15.92
C HIS A 320 -9.44 -24.15 15.85
N GLY A 321 -9.23 -23.11 16.65
CA GLY A 321 -7.96 -22.39 16.71
C GLY A 321 -6.86 -23.25 17.33
N VAL A 322 -5.65 -23.16 16.79
CA VAL A 322 -4.44 -23.79 17.35
C VAL A 322 -3.32 -22.76 17.45
N ASP A 323 -2.67 -22.69 18.62
CA ASP A 323 -1.39 -22.01 18.83
C ASP A 323 -0.45 -23.07 19.45
N ALA A 324 0.64 -23.38 18.75
CA ALA A 324 1.63 -24.36 19.18
C ALA A 324 3.00 -23.70 19.20
N ARG A 325 3.72 -23.80 20.32
CA ARG A 325 5.00 -23.11 20.52
C ARG A 325 6.06 -24.09 20.97
N VAL A 326 7.28 -23.89 20.49
CA VAL A 326 8.49 -24.60 20.93
C VAL A 326 9.64 -23.60 21.07
N PHE A 327 10.48 -23.78 22.08
CA PHE A 327 11.81 -23.16 22.12
C PHE A 327 12.89 -24.21 22.32
N GLU A 328 14.06 -23.93 21.75
CA GLU A 328 15.29 -24.70 21.88
C GLU A 328 16.31 -23.83 22.63
N HIS A 329 16.87 -24.29 23.74
CA HIS A 329 17.96 -23.62 24.45
C HIS A 329 19.33 -24.16 24.01
N GLY A 330 19.45 -25.47 23.80
CA GLY A 330 20.57 -26.09 23.10
C GLY A 330 20.77 -27.57 23.42
N GLY A 331 21.02 -28.37 22.38
CA GLY A 331 21.10 -29.82 22.49
C GLY A 331 20.74 -30.51 21.19
N GLY A 332 19.74 -31.39 21.26
CA GLY A 332 18.97 -31.82 20.10
C GLY A 332 17.61 -31.13 20.15
N GLU A 333 17.00 -30.92 18.99
CA GLU A 333 15.76 -30.16 18.89
C GLU A 333 14.60 -31.00 18.32
N SER A 334 13.40 -30.88 18.89
CA SER A 334 12.20 -31.46 18.26
C SER A 334 10.90 -30.81 18.71
N ILE A 335 9.89 -30.81 17.83
CA ILE A 335 8.48 -30.74 18.22
C ILE A 335 7.69 -31.75 17.38
N ILE A 336 6.80 -32.49 18.03
CA ILE A 336 5.84 -33.38 17.39
C ILE A 336 4.50 -33.25 18.11
N VAL A 337 3.46 -32.82 17.38
CA VAL A 337 2.09 -32.76 17.88
C VAL A 337 1.28 -33.89 17.26
N ARG A 338 0.67 -34.73 18.09
CA ARG A 338 -0.26 -35.78 17.63
C ARG A 338 -1.60 -35.67 18.32
N TRP A 339 -2.62 -36.25 17.68
CA TRP A 339 -3.99 -36.26 18.17
C TRP A 339 -4.75 -37.52 17.76
N SER A 340 -5.77 -37.86 18.54
CA SER A 340 -6.75 -38.92 18.28
C SER A 340 -8.11 -38.57 18.88
N GLY A 341 -9.17 -39.24 18.42
CA GLY A 341 -10.55 -38.96 18.83
C GLY A 341 -11.55 -39.43 17.78
N PRO A 342 -12.81 -38.95 17.80
CA PRO A 342 -13.83 -39.26 16.81
C PRO A 342 -13.33 -39.16 15.36
N GLY A 343 -13.46 -40.25 14.59
CA GLY A 343 -12.96 -40.37 13.22
C GLY A 343 -11.44 -40.53 13.06
N ILE A 344 -10.68 -40.70 14.16
CA ILE A 344 -9.21 -40.86 14.17
C ILE A 344 -8.83 -42.03 15.08
N ASP A 345 -8.97 -43.25 14.57
CA ASP A 345 -8.80 -44.51 15.30
C ASP A 345 -7.41 -44.74 15.90
N ARG A 346 -6.39 -44.01 15.42
CA ARG A 346 -5.00 -44.09 15.89
C ARG A 346 -4.37 -42.71 15.92
N GLU A 347 -3.64 -42.44 17.00
CA GLU A 347 -2.88 -41.20 17.17
C GLU A 347 -1.92 -40.95 16.01
N ARG A 348 -1.95 -39.71 15.50
CA ARG A 348 -1.17 -39.26 14.34
C ARG A 348 -0.96 -37.74 14.37
N GLU A 349 -0.05 -37.26 13.55
CA GLU A 349 0.10 -35.82 13.28
C GLU A 349 -1.11 -35.29 12.46
N PHE A 350 -1.32 -33.97 12.48
CA PHE A 350 -2.27 -33.29 11.59
C PHE A 350 -1.89 -33.53 10.12
N LYS A 351 -2.89 -33.64 9.23
CA LYS A 351 -2.65 -33.64 7.78
C LYS A 351 -2.64 -32.19 7.26
N PRO A 352 -1.92 -31.87 6.17
CA PRO A 352 -1.96 -30.54 5.55
C PRO A 352 -3.38 -30.05 5.24
N ALA A 353 -4.23 -30.93 4.70
CA ALA A 353 -5.64 -30.61 4.39
C ALA A 353 -6.55 -30.41 5.62
N GLU A 354 -6.06 -30.72 6.82
CA GLU A 354 -6.75 -30.48 8.09
C GLU A 354 -6.30 -29.17 8.73
N LEU A 355 -5.34 -28.44 8.14
CA LEU A 355 -4.75 -27.21 8.68
C LEU A 355 -5.02 -26.02 7.75
N ARG A 356 -5.35 -24.87 8.33
CA ARG A 356 -5.44 -23.60 7.60
C ARG A 356 -5.07 -22.41 8.47
N THR A 357 -4.79 -21.28 7.83
CA THR A 357 -4.69 -19.98 8.46
C THR A 357 -5.79 -19.08 7.91
N ARG A 358 -6.53 -18.42 8.80
CA ARG A 358 -7.42 -17.32 8.44
C ARG A 358 -6.60 -16.04 8.38
N SER A 359 -6.21 -15.64 7.17
CA SER A 359 -5.50 -14.40 6.90
C SER A 359 -6.51 -13.29 6.68
N SER A 360 -6.65 -12.37 7.64
CA SER A 360 -7.44 -11.15 7.46
C SER A 360 -6.70 -10.21 6.51
N VAL A 361 -6.88 -10.38 5.22
CA VAL A 361 -6.61 -9.31 4.26
C VAL A 361 -7.77 -9.23 3.31
N ALA A 362 -8.20 -8.01 3.12
CA ALA A 362 -9.52 -7.78 2.58
C ALA A 362 -9.45 -7.66 1.03
N LEU A 363 -10.58 -7.62 0.31
CA LEU A 363 -10.67 -7.23 -1.12
C LEU A 363 -11.84 -6.26 -1.39
N PRO A 364 -11.65 -5.09 -2.06
CA PRO A 364 -12.76 -4.21 -2.37
C PRO A 364 -13.58 -4.84 -3.47
N VAL A 365 -14.87 -4.99 -3.22
CA VAL A 365 -15.82 -5.30 -4.30
C VAL A 365 -16.11 -4.00 -5.06
N GLU A 366 -15.14 -3.55 -5.87
CA GLU A 366 -15.43 -2.53 -6.87
C GLU A 366 -16.30 -3.13 -7.98
N PRO A 367 -17.44 -2.51 -8.35
CA PRO A 367 -18.12 -2.88 -9.58
C PRO A 367 -17.21 -2.55 -10.78
N PRO A 368 -17.13 -3.41 -11.81
CA PRO A 368 -16.25 -3.17 -12.95
C PRO A 368 -16.62 -1.87 -13.66
N PHE A 369 -15.67 -0.93 -13.74
CA PHE A 369 -15.87 0.37 -14.37
C PHE A 369 -16.21 0.21 -15.86
N ARG A 370 -17.48 0.44 -16.19
CA ARG A 370 -18.01 0.24 -17.54
C ARG A 370 -17.82 1.50 -18.37
N LEU A 371 -17.00 1.42 -19.42
CA LEU A 371 -16.83 2.53 -20.36
C LEU A 371 -18.12 2.87 -21.11
N GLU A 372 -18.49 4.16 -21.08
CA GLU A 372 -19.63 4.72 -21.80
C GLU A 372 -19.16 5.54 -23.02
N PRO A 373 -19.52 5.18 -24.27
CA PRO A 373 -19.06 5.88 -25.48
C PRO A 373 -19.34 7.39 -25.49
N GLY A 374 -20.50 7.82 -24.97
CA GLY A 374 -20.85 9.25 -24.89
C GLY A 374 -19.95 10.03 -23.93
N ARG A 375 -19.52 9.41 -22.82
CA ARG A 375 -18.62 10.02 -21.84
C ARG A 375 -17.19 10.14 -22.35
N ILE A 376 -16.71 9.14 -23.08
CA ILE A 376 -15.38 9.16 -23.72
C ILE A 376 -15.25 10.39 -24.66
N ILE A 377 -16.28 10.67 -25.46
CA ILE A 377 -16.26 11.79 -26.42
C ILE A 377 -16.24 13.13 -25.68
N ARG A 378 -17.11 13.31 -24.68
CA ARG A 378 -17.15 14.55 -23.86
C ARG A 378 -15.88 14.71 -23.03
N GLY A 379 -15.30 13.63 -22.54
CA GLY A 379 -14.05 13.60 -21.80
C GLY A 379 -12.86 14.11 -22.59
N GLY A 380 -12.71 13.69 -23.85
CA GLY A 380 -11.64 14.19 -24.73
C GLY A 380 -11.77 15.68 -25.06
N GLN A 381 -13.02 16.16 -25.18
CA GLN A 381 -13.32 17.59 -25.33
C GLN A 381 -12.98 18.36 -24.06
N ALA A 382 -13.42 17.89 -22.89
CA ALA A 382 -13.18 18.52 -21.59
C ALA A 382 -11.68 18.55 -21.25
N TYR A 383 -10.96 17.44 -21.45
CA TYR A 383 -9.51 17.32 -21.26
C TYR A 383 -8.71 18.37 -22.08
N SER A 384 -9.20 18.72 -23.27
CA SER A 384 -8.63 19.78 -24.10
C SER A 384 -9.08 21.18 -23.64
N THR A 385 -10.36 21.33 -23.26
CA THR A 385 -10.98 22.61 -22.87
C THR A 385 -10.40 23.16 -21.56
N TYR A 386 -10.16 22.28 -20.58
CA TYR A 386 -9.55 22.65 -19.29
C TYR A 386 -8.01 22.57 -19.29
N GLY A 387 -7.40 22.42 -20.47
CA GLY A 387 -5.95 22.56 -20.66
C GLY A 387 -5.08 21.40 -20.15
N CYS A 388 -5.66 20.24 -19.83
CA CYS A 388 -4.93 19.09 -19.32
C CYS A 388 -3.85 18.60 -20.31
N ASN A 389 -4.16 18.64 -21.61
CA ASN A 389 -3.22 18.30 -22.69
C ASN A 389 -1.95 19.17 -22.72
N ALA A 390 -2.05 20.46 -22.38
CA ALA A 390 -0.91 21.38 -22.38
C ALA A 390 0.16 21.00 -21.33
N CYS A 391 -0.27 20.36 -20.24
CA CYS A 391 0.63 19.78 -19.24
C CYS A 391 1.01 18.34 -19.61
N HIS A 392 0.03 17.46 -19.82
CA HIS A 392 0.24 16.02 -19.81
C HIS A 392 0.64 15.41 -21.17
N GLU A 393 0.52 16.15 -22.28
CA GLU A 393 0.82 15.68 -23.65
C GLU A 393 1.74 16.64 -24.44
N PRO A 394 2.95 16.99 -23.93
CA PRO A 394 3.82 18.02 -24.49
C PRO A 394 4.51 17.68 -25.83
N LYS A 395 3.98 16.70 -26.59
CA LYS A 395 4.48 16.32 -27.93
C LYS A 395 4.02 17.29 -29.03
N ALA A 396 2.92 18.02 -28.80
CA ALA A 396 2.61 19.23 -29.53
C ALA A 396 2.88 20.41 -28.60
N ALA A 397 3.86 21.25 -28.93
CA ALA A 397 4.11 22.47 -28.17
C ALA A 397 2.82 23.32 -28.22
N PRO A 398 2.20 23.68 -27.08
CA PRO A 398 1.13 24.67 -27.09
C PRO A 398 1.70 25.98 -27.65
N ILE A 399 0.83 26.84 -28.21
CA ILE A 399 1.24 28.20 -28.55
C ILE A 399 1.54 28.92 -27.22
N GLN A 400 2.81 28.89 -26.81
CA GLN A 400 3.24 29.51 -25.58
C GLN A 400 3.06 31.02 -25.71
N LYS A 401 2.36 31.61 -24.75
CA LYS A 401 2.18 33.06 -24.69
C LYS A 401 3.29 33.62 -23.84
N HIS A 402 4.08 34.56 -24.36
CA HIS A 402 5.02 35.32 -23.55
C HIS A 402 4.26 35.94 -22.35
N TRP A 403 4.91 36.07 -21.19
CA TRP A 403 4.27 36.60 -19.98
C TRP A 403 3.62 37.98 -20.18
N ASN A 404 4.15 38.81 -21.07
CA ASN A 404 3.60 40.11 -21.47
C ASN A 404 2.30 40.05 -22.31
N GLN A 405 1.84 38.85 -22.70
CA GLN A 405 0.59 38.61 -23.45
C GLN A 405 -0.55 38.07 -22.56
N LEU A 406 -0.32 37.91 -21.25
CA LEU A 406 -1.35 37.52 -20.30
C LEU A 406 -2.50 38.53 -20.26
N ARG A 407 -3.73 38.01 -20.30
CA ARG A 407 -4.98 38.78 -20.11
C ARG A 407 -5.87 38.03 -19.11
N ALA A 408 -6.49 38.77 -18.21
CA ALA A 408 -7.31 38.24 -17.12
C ALA A 408 -8.62 37.55 -17.55
N GLU A 409 -8.95 37.58 -18.85
CA GLU A 409 -10.23 37.11 -19.41
C GLU A 409 -10.13 35.73 -20.09
N ALA A 410 -8.96 35.08 -20.06
CA ALA A 410 -8.75 33.79 -20.72
C ALA A 410 -8.94 32.62 -19.72
N VAL A 411 -9.85 31.70 -20.06
CA VAL A 411 -10.00 30.41 -19.36
C VAL A 411 -8.69 29.64 -19.39
N GLY A 412 -8.20 29.23 -18.22
CA GLY A 412 -6.91 28.56 -18.05
C GLY A 412 -6.51 28.47 -16.58
N CYS A 413 -5.28 28.05 -16.27
CA CYS A 413 -4.84 27.72 -14.91
C CYS A 413 -4.81 28.87 -13.87
N LEU A 414 -5.35 30.06 -14.22
CA LEU A 414 -5.42 31.26 -13.38
C LEU A 414 -6.84 31.87 -13.33
N SER A 415 -7.86 31.19 -13.90
CA SER A 415 -9.28 31.60 -13.88
C SER A 415 -10.09 30.80 -12.86
#